data_AF-A0A4R8V7S7-F1
#
_entry.id   AF-A0A4R8V7S7-F1
#
_cell.length_a   1.000
_cell.length_b   1.000
_cell.length_c   1.000
_cell.angle_alpha   90.00
_cell.angle_beta   90.00
_cell.angle_gamma   90.00
#
_symmetry.space_group_name_H-M   'P 1'
#
loop_
_entity.id
_entity.type
_entity.pdbx_description
1 polymer ?
#
loop_
_entity_poly.entity_id
_entity_poly.type
_entity_poly.pdbx_seq_one_letter_code
_entity_poly.pdbx_strand_id
1 'polypeptide(L)'
;MRVRRYAGAQSRHRRTRRRHHRHRRGDRRTAQEGVGVRAPTWAARAGAFLGVGAALALVAAFAIAAPAAAHNYYVSSTPAINEVVTTLPDEFTVTTNDNLLDLNGTGGGFFIEVKGPDGLYYGDGCVTVNGASVSMPAALGPAGEYTLAWQVVSTDGHTVSDSFHFTWQPAPDAETSTTGSSTVPNCHGTAVGIPDSTAPPADNSSADILWIGGAVVAVALAIVATLMLLRPRKAPPAA
;
A
#
# COMPACT_ATOMS: atom_id res chain seq x y z
N MET A 1 -31.18 -46.71 -22.89
CA MET A 1 -31.07 -47.94 -23.71
C MET A 1 -31.41 -47.61 -25.15
N ARG A 2 -30.41 -47.33 -26.02
CA ARG A 2 -30.50 -47.52 -27.47
C ARG A 2 -29.11 -47.52 -28.08
N VAL A 3 -28.85 -48.63 -28.75
CA VAL A 3 -27.62 -49.10 -29.36
C VAL A 3 -27.62 -48.66 -30.83
N ARG A 4 -26.44 -48.35 -31.40
CA ARG A 4 -26.01 -48.87 -32.72
C ARG A 4 -24.58 -48.45 -33.05
N ARG A 5 -23.68 -49.42 -32.94
CA ARG A 5 -22.39 -49.47 -33.66
C ARG A 5 -22.67 -49.81 -35.13
N TYR A 6 -21.84 -49.29 -36.03
CA TYR A 6 -21.62 -49.88 -37.35
C TYR A 6 -20.13 -50.08 -37.58
N ALA A 7 -19.82 -51.20 -38.22
CA ALA A 7 -18.52 -51.72 -38.55
C ALA A 7 -18.37 -51.85 -40.08
N GLY A 8 -17.12 -51.99 -40.54
CA GLY A 8 -16.73 -52.46 -41.88
C GLY A 8 -16.24 -51.35 -42.82
N ALA A 9 -15.26 -51.53 -43.70
CA ALA A 9 -14.55 -52.74 -44.13
C ALA A 9 -13.25 -52.36 -44.86
N GLN A 10 -12.45 -53.39 -45.13
CA GLN A 10 -11.10 -53.46 -45.67
C GLN A 10 -11.00 -53.10 -47.18
N SER A 11 -9.80 -52.74 -47.67
CA SER A 11 -9.22 -53.40 -48.86
C SER A 11 -7.72 -53.14 -49.02
N ARG A 12 -7.01 -54.16 -49.52
CA ARG A 12 -5.57 -54.24 -49.79
C ARG A 12 -5.33 -54.15 -51.31
N HIS A 13 -4.22 -53.55 -51.76
CA HIS A 13 -3.47 -53.97 -52.97
C HIS A 13 -2.05 -53.37 -52.93
N ARG A 14 -0.98 -54.17 -52.78
CA ARG A 14 -0.18 -54.93 -53.77
C ARG A 14 0.90 -54.09 -54.51
N ARG A 15 2.13 -54.26 -54.01
CA ARG A 15 3.47 -54.31 -54.66
C ARG A 15 3.58 -53.97 -56.16
N THR A 16 4.67 -53.28 -56.53
CA THR A 16 5.73 -53.85 -57.41
C THR A 16 7.02 -53.01 -57.38
N ARG A 17 8.15 -53.74 -57.42
CA ARG A 17 9.53 -53.25 -57.53
C ARG A 17 9.84 -52.80 -58.96
N ARG A 18 10.74 -51.82 -59.15
CA ARG A 18 11.73 -51.82 -60.24
C ARG A 18 13.03 -51.14 -59.80
N ARG A 19 14.14 -51.90 -59.88
CA ARG A 19 15.54 -51.44 -59.80
C ARG A 19 16.11 -51.52 -61.22
N HIS A 20 16.86 -50.50 -61.65
CA HIS A 20 17.92 -50.46 -62.68
C HIS A 20 18.49 -49.03 -62.64
N HIS A 21 19.71 -48.66 -63.02
CA HIS A 21 21.03 -49.25 -63.21
C HIS A 21 22.02 -48.07 -63.09
N ARG A 22 23.29 -48.35 -62.77
CA ARG A 22 24.40 -47.38 -62.69
C ARG A 22 24.79 -46.79 -64.05
N HIS A 23 25.31 -45.56 -64.02
CA HIS A 23 26.55 -45.04 -64.65
C HIS A 23 26.51 -43.49 -64.55
N ARG A 24 27.56 -42.67 -64.61
CA ARG A 24 29.03 -42.68 -64.43
C ARG A 24 29.44 -41.21 -64.69
N ARG A 25 30.51 -40.70 -64.08
CA ARG A 25 31.21 -39.41 -64.38
C ARG A 25 30.36 -38.16 -64.07
N GLY A 26 30.79 -37.21 -63.25
CA GLY A 26 32.12 -36.64 -63.11
C GLY A 26 32.03 -35.22 -63.66
N ASP A 27 31.81 -34.24 -62.81
CA ASP A 27 32.19 -32.87 -63.14
C ASP A 27 32.73 -32.16 -61.89
N ARG A 28 34.00 -31.79 -61.99
CA ARG A 28 34.69 -30.91 -61.06
C ARG A 28 34.31 -29.50 -61.46
N ARG A 29 33.56 -28.78 -60.63
CA ARG A 29 33.50 -27.32 -60.69
C ARG A 29 33.65 -26.72 -59.29
N THR A 30 34.87 -26.25 -59.08
CA THR A 30 35.23 -24.96 -58.46
C THR A 30 34.56 -24.59 -57.15
N ALA A 31 35.42 -24.54 -56.13
CA ALA A 31 35.23 -23.82 -54.88
C ALA A 31 34.58 -22.45 -55.10
N GLN A 32 33.51 -22.22 -54.36
CA GLN A 32 33.08 -20.89 -53.99
C GLN A 32 32.84 -20.94 -52.49
N GLU A 33 33.93 -20.75 -51.74
CA GLU A 33 33.87 -20.35 -50.34
C GLU A 33 33.11 -19.03 -50.30
N GLY A 34 31.80 -19.12 -50.05
CA GLY A 34 31.02 -17.97 -49.64
C GLY A 34 31.57 -17.52 -48.30
N VAL A 35 32.40 -16.48 -48.32
CA VAL A 35 32.68 -15.66 -47.14
C VAL A 35 31.34 -15.05 -46.74
N GLY A 36 30.60 -15.78 -45.89
CA GLY A 36 29.41 -15.27 -45.24
C GLY A 36 29.83 -14.08 -44.40
N VAL A 37 29.59 -12.87 -44.91
CA VAL A 37 29.69 -11.64 -44.15
C VAL A 37 28.74 -11.80 -42.96
N ARG A 38 29.31 -12.13 -41.80
CA ARG A 38 28.56 -12.18 -40.54
C ARG A 38 28.00 -10.77 -40.33
N ALA A 39 26.68 -10.65 -40.39
CA ALA A 39 25.98 -9.38 -40.19
C ALA A 39 26.50 -8.69 -38.90
N PRO A 40 26.65 -7.36 -38.90
CA PRO A 40 27.49 -6.74 -37.91
C PRO A 40 26.74 -6.67 -36.58
N THR A 41 27.43 -7.07 -35.50
CA THR A 41 26.91 -7.32 -34.14
C THR A 41 26.41 -6.07 -33.40
N TRP A 42 26.23 -4.94 -34.09
CA TRP A 42 25.83 -3.66 -33.49
C TRP A 42 24.33 -3.61 -33.17
N ALA A 43 23.47 -4.25 -33.97
CA ALA A 43 22.04 -4.32 -33.70
C ALA A 43 21.72 -5.11 -32.41
N ALA A 44 22.46 -6.20 -32.16
CA ALA A 44 22.36 -6.98 -30.93
C ALA A 44 22.90 -6.22 -29.70
N ARG A 45 23.92 -5.37 -29.89
CA ARG A 45 24.48 -4.53 -28.82
C ARG A 45 23.58 -3.35 -28.48
N ALA A 46 22.95 -2.71 -29.45
CA ALA A 46 22.02 -1.61 -29.24
C ALA A 46 20.78 -2.03 -28.44
N GLY A 47 20.21 -3.21 -28.73
CA GLY A 47 19.08 -3.75 -27.96
C GLY A 47 19.41 -4.07 -26.49
N ALA A 48 20.65 -4.48 -26.21
CA ALA A 48 21.08 -4.79 -24.85
C ALA A 48 21.27 -3.54 -23.97
N PHE A 49 21.72 -2.41 -24.53
CA PHE A 49 21.84 -1.15 -23.79
C PHE A 49 20.48 -0.55 -23.42
N LEU A 50 19.48 -0.67 -24.31
CA LEU A 50 18.09 -0.28 -24.04
C LEU A 50 17.47 -1.13 -22.90
N GLY A 51 17.73 -2.43 -22.88
CA GLY A 51 17.24 -3.33 -21.82
C GLY A 51 17.84 -3.03 -20.45
N VAL A 52 19.15 -2.74 -20.37
CA VAL A 52 19.82 -2.37 -19.12
C VAL A 52 19.34 -1.01 -18.61
N GLY A 53 19.15 -0.04 -19.51
CA GLY A 53 18.61 1.27 -19.16
C GLY A 53 17.19 1.17 -18.57
N ALA A 54 16.32 0.37 -19.20
CA ALA A 54 14.96 0.14 -18.69
C ALA A 54 14.95 -0.59 -17.32
N ALA A 55 15.83 -1.59 -17.14
CA ALA A 55 15.96 -2.29 -15.86
C ALA A 55 16.45 -1.37 -14.74
N LEU A 56 17.46 -0.53 -15.00
CA LEU A 56 17.95 0.45 -14.04
C LEU A 56 16.90 1.51 -13.71
N ALA A 57 16.12 1.96 -14.69
CA ALA A 57 15.02 2.89 -14.47
C ALA A 57 13.91 2.28 -13.59
N LEU A 58 13.58 1.00 -13.80
CA LEU A 58 12.63 0.27 -12.96
C LEU A 58 13.14 0.12 -11.53
N VAL A 59 14.40 -0.30 -11.34
CA VAL A 59 15.01 -0.42 -10.01
C VAL A 59 15.05 0.93 -9.30
N ALA A 60 15.41 2.00 -10.01
CA ALA A 60 15.38 3.36 -9.47
C ALA A 60 13.96 3.79 -9.07
N ALA A 61 12.95 3.47 -9.88
CA ALA A 61 11.55 3.78 -9.57
C ALA A 61 11.07 3.07 -8.29
N PHE A 62 11.44 1.79 -8.10
CA PHE A 62 11.10 1.06 -6.88
C PHE A 62 11.93 1.48 -5.66
N ALA A 63 13.18 1.94 -5.85
CA ALA A 63 14.01 2.44 -4.76
C ALA A 63 13.54 3.79 -4.18
N ILE A 64 12.76 4.55 -4.95
CA ILE A 64 12.20 5.85 -4.54
C ILE A 64 10.75 5.69 -4.04
N ALA A 65 10.14 4.53 -4.20
CA ALA A 65 8.82 4.25 -3.67
C ALA A 65 8.88 4.15 -2.14
N ALA A 66 8.65 5.25 -1.45
CA ALA A 66 8.41 5.25 -0.02
C ALA A 66 7.14 4.44 0.28
N PRO A 67 7.08 3.70 1.41
CA PRO A 67 5.84 3.12 1.88
C PRO A 67 4.77 4.21 1.95
N ALA A 68 3.60 3.97 1.36
CA ALA A 68 2.45 4.84 1.59
C ALA A 68 2.01 4.66 3.04
N ALA A 69 2.25 5.66 3.89
CA ALA A 69 1.75 5.69 5.25
C ALA A 69 0.26 6.07 5.21
N ALA A 70 -0.61 5.07 5.11
CA ALA A 70 -2.06 5.25 5.00
C ALA A 70 -2.78 5.38 6.35
N HIS A 71 -2.07 5.13 7.45
CA HIS A 71 -2.67 5.14 8.78
C HIS A 71 -2.59 6.53 9.41
N ASN A 72 -3.75 7.06 9.82
CA ASN A 72 -3.80 8.25 10.67
C ASN A 72 -3.23 7.97 12.06
N TYR A 73 -2.53 8.95 12.61
CA TYR A 73 -2.07 9.01 13.99
C TYR A 73 -2.27 10.41 14.56
N TYR A 74 -2.36 10.50 15.88
CA TYR A 74 -2.48 11.75 16.62
C TYR A 74 -1.31 12.71 16.32
N VAL A 75 -1.62 13.97 16.00
CA VAL A 75 -0.63 15.04 15.81
C VAL A 75 -0.71 16.09 16.92
N SER A 76 -1.91 16.58 17.22
CA SER A 76 -2.13 17.61 18.22
C SER A 76 -3.59 17.66 18.68
N SER A 77 -3.83 18.31 19.82
CA SER A 77 -5.18 18.60 20.32
C SER A 77 -5.26 19.93 21.04
N THR A 78 -6.49 20.43 21.15
CA THR A 78 -6.88 21.48 22.07
C THR A 78 -7.98 20.91 22.97
N PRO A 79 -7.76 20.78 24.29
CA PRO A 79 -6.51 21.05 25.01
C PRO A 79 -5.40 20.09 24.60
N ALA A 80 -4.15 20.50 24.81
CA ALA A 80 -3.00 19.62 24.67
C ALA A 80 -2.99 18.58 25.81
N ILE A 81 -2.31 17.46 25.57
CA ILE A 81 -2.16 16.39 26.55
C ILE A 81 -1.47 16.95 27.82
N ASN A 82 -2.11 16.73 28.97
CA ASN A 82 -1.71 17.21 30.29
C ASN A 82 -1.66 18.75 30.44
N GLU A 83 -2.32 19.50 29.54
CA GLU A 83 -2.42 20.95 29.66
C GLU A 83 -3.22 21.37 30.89
N VAL A 84 -2.79 22.45 31.56
CA VAL A 84 -3.61 23.17 32.54
C VAL A 84 -4.30 24.31 31.82
N VAL A 85 -5.60 24.15 31.61
CA VAL A 85 -6.47 25.09 30.90
C VAL A 85 -7.07 26.05 31.92
N THR A 86 -6.88 27.36 31.72
CA THR A 86 -7.44 28.41 32.59
C THR A 86 -8.53 29.24 31.91
N THR A 87 -8.64 29.13 30.58
CA THR A 87 -9.68 29.76 29.77
C THR A 87 -10.28 28.70 28.86
N LEU A 88 -11.60 28.56 28.88
CA LEU A 88 -12.30 27.57 28.07
C LEU A 88 -12.12 27.93 26.58
N PRO A 89 -11.58 27.03 25.73
CA PRO A 89 -11.56 27.26 24.28
C PRO A 89 -12.99 27.21 23.72
N ASP A 90 -13.22 27.68 22.50
CA ASP A 90 -14.53 27.56 21.87
C ASP A 90 -14.89 26.08 21.56
N GLU A 91 -13.89 25.30 21.15
CA GLU A 91 -14.04 23.90 20.78
C GLU A 91 -12.89 23.04 21.32
N PHE A 92 -13.20 21.79 21.66
CA PHE A 92 -12.22 20.74 21.80
C PHE A 92 -11.91 20.15 20.42
N THR A 93 -10.63 20.01 20.10
CA THR A 93 -10.19 19.57 18.77
C THR A 93 -9.11 18.50 18.88
N VAL A 94 -9.17 17.50 18.02
CA VAL A 94 -8.09 16.53 17.79
C VAL A 94 -7.71 16.57 16.31
N THR A 95 -6.42 16.65 16.03
CA THR A 95 -5.86 16.68 14.67
C THR A 95 -4.95 15.49 14.47
N THR A 96 -5.10 14.85 13.31
CA THR A 96 -4.27 13.74 12.86
C THR A 96 -3.36 14.16 11.69
N ASN A 97 -2.49 13.26 11.24
CA ASN A 97 -1.51 13.58 10.18
C ASN A 97 -2.09 13.59 8.76
N ASP A 98 -3.31 13.11 8.55
CA ASP A 98 -3.95 13.06 7.24
C ASP A 98 -5.48 13.25 7.38
N ASN A 99 -6.16 13.44 6.25
CA ASN A 99 -7.59 13.69 6.21
C ASN A 99 -8.41 12.54 6.82
N LEU A 100 -9.58 12.90 7.30
CA LEU A 100 -10.57 12.02 7.90
C LEU A 100 -11.65 11.63 6.88
N LEU A 101 -12.16 10.40 7.00
CA LEU A 101 -13.20 9.85 6.14
C LEU A 101 -14.59 10.12 6.69
N ASP A 102 -15.15 11.29 6.39
CA ASP A 102 -16.56 11.60 6.67
C ASP A 102 -17.43 11.42 5.42
N LEU A 103 -17.98 10.21 5.25
CA LEU A 103 -18.74 9.82 4.05
C LEU A 103 -20.03 10.63 3.85
N ASN A 104 -20.69 11.04 4.94
CA ASN A 104 -22.02 11.63 4.90
C ASN A 104 -22.04 13.09 5.38
N GLY A 105 -20.90 13.63 5.84
CA GLY A 105 -20.83 14.97 6.44
C GLY A 105 -21.52 15.05 7.80
N THR A 106 -21.79 13.90 8.43
CA THR A 106 -22.54 13.81 9.70
C THR A 106 -21.67 13.34 10.86
N GLY A 107 -20.36 13.14 10.65
CA GLY A 107 -19.47 12.60 11.69
C GLY A 107 -19.83 11.18 12.15
N GLY A 108 -20.50 10.38 11.30
CA GLY A 108 -20.86 9.01 11.65
C GLY A 108 -19.63 8.14 11.88
N GLY A 109 -19.46 7.58 13.08
CA GLY A 109 -18.26 6.80 13.46
C GLY A 109 -17.16 7.62 14.15
N PHE A 110 -17.38 8.93 14.32
CA PHE A 110 -16.50 9.86 15.02
C PHE A 110 -17.10 10.22 16.37
N PHE A 111 -16.27 10.43 17.38
CA PHE A 111 -16.72 11.02 18.65
C PHE A 111 -15.60 11.78 19.35
N ILE A 112 -16.02 12.75 20.16
CA ILE A 112 -15.23 13.32 21.26
C ILE A 112 -16.11 13.17 22.51
N GLU A 113 -15.55 12.58 23.56
CA GLU A 113 -16.20 12.40 24.85
C GLU A 113 -15.33 13.06 25.92
N VAL A 114 -15.94 13.94 26.72
CA VAL A 114 -15.25 14.64 27.81
C VAL A 114 -15.90 14.28 29.14
N LYS A 115 -15.12 13.70 30.04
CA LYS A 115 -15.55 13.28 31.37
C LYS A 115 -14.83 14.07 32.45
N GLY A 116 -15.60 14.66 33.36
CA GLY A 116 -15.08 15.50 34.43
C GLY A 116 -14.79 14.76 35.74
N PRO A 117 -14.27 15.50 36.74
CA PRO A 117 -13.83 14.95 38.03
C PRO A 117 -14.99 14.43 38.90
N ASP A 118 -16.22 14.85 38.60
CA ASP A 118 -17.45 14.38 39.24
C ASP A 118 -18.05 13.12 38.56
N GLY A 119 -17.36 12.61 37.53
CA GLY A 119 -17.79 11.43 36.77
C GLY A 119 -18.89 11.70 35.75
N LEU A 120 -19.30 12.96 35.55
CA LEU A 120 -20.26 13.36 34.53
C LEU A 120 -19.60 13.65 33.19
N TYR A 121 -20.39 13.59 32.13
CA TYR A 121 -20.00 13.95 30.78
C TYR A 121 -20.36 15.39 30.46
N TYR A 122 -19.50 16.03 29.68
CA TYR A 122 -19.66 17.41 29.23
C TYR A 122 -19.54 17.50 27.70
N GLY A 123 -20.28 18.45 27.13
CA GLY A 123 -20.48 18.57 25.69
C GLY A 123 -21.75 17.87 25.22
N ASP A 124 -22.09 18.08 23.95
CA ASP A 124 -23.28 17.52 23.31
C ASP A 124 -22.98 16.26 22.47
N GLY A 125 -21.71 15.92 22.31
CA GLY A 125 -21.24 14.81 21.48
C GLY A 125 -21.39 15.07 19.97
N CYS A 126 -21.74 16.29 19.56
CA CYS A 126 -21.83 16.67 18.16
C CYS A 126 -20.46 17.07 17.64
N VAL A 127 -19.91 16.26 16.73
CA VAL A 127 -18.59 16.50 16.15
C VAL A 127 -18.67 17.10 14.75
N THR A 128 -17.74 18.01 14.46
CA THR A 128 -17.49 18.57 13.14
C THR A 128 -16.15 18.06 12.62
N VAL A 129 -16.16 17.52 11.39
CA VAL A 129 -14.95 17.06 10.70
C VAL A 129 -14.49 18.12 9.70
N ASN A 130 -13.21 18.49 9.75
CA ASN A 130 -12.58 19.40 8.81
C ASN A 130 -11.18 18.91 8.44
N GLY A 131 -11.05 18.33 7.25
CA GLY A 131 -9.78 17.76 6.77
C GLY A 131 -9.27 16.70 7.74
N ALA A 132 -8.13 16.97 8.38
CA ALA A 132 -7.46 16.08 9.32
C ALA A 132 -7.93 16.22 10.78
N SER A 133 -8.90 17.10 11.04
CA SER A 133 -9.32 17.48 12.39
C SER A 133 -10.78 17.10 12.67
N VAL A 134 -11.04 16.68 13.90
CA VAL A 134 -12.39 16.52 14.48
C VAL A 134 -12.52 17.48 15.66
N SER A 135 -13.68 18.11 15.79
CA SER A 135 -13.93 19.14 16.82
C SER A 135 -15.32 19.01 17.43
N MET A 136 -15.50 19.45 18.68
CA MET A 136 -16.78 19.50 19.41
C MET A 136 -16.83 20.80 20.24
N PRO A 137 -17.97 21.50 20.33
CA PRO A 137 -18.11 22.65 21.22
C PRO A 137 -17.67 22.35 22.65
N ALA A 138 -16.83 23.21 23.21
CA ALA A 138 -16.27 22.99 24.53
C ALA A 138 -17.30 23.30 25.62
N ALA A 139 -17.47 22.36 26.54
CA ALA A 139 -18.23 22.56 27.76
C ALA A 139 -17.51 21.84 28.91
N LEU A 140 -17.44 22.48 30.06
CA LEU A 140 -16.86 21.94 31.29
C LEU A 140 -17.74 22.31 32.48
N GLY A 141 -17.59 21.59 33.58
CA GLY A 141 -18.27 21.86 34.85
C GLY A 141 -17.25 22.27 35.93
N PRO A 142 -17.18 21.56 37.07
CA PRO A 142 -16.27 21.86 38.15
C PRO A 142 -14.80 21.88 37.72
N ALA A 143 -13.99 22.69 38.39
CA ALA A 143 -12.54 22.64 38.28
C ALA A 143 -12.00 21.25 38.68
N GLY A 144 -10.95 20.80 38.01
CA GLY A 144 -10.31 19.51 38.27
C GLY A 144 -9.76 18.85 37.01
N GLU A 145 -9.39 17.58 37.15
CA GLU A 145 -8.88 16.76 36.03
C GLU A 145 -10.03 16.23 35.18
N TYR A 146 -9.87 16.33 33.87
CA TYR A 146 -10.80 15.83 32.87
C TYR A 146 -10.10 14.78 32.01
N THR A 147 -10.89 13.85 31.47
CA THR A 147 -10.46 12.90 30.44
C THR A 147 -11.18 13.24 29.15
N LEU A 148 -10.41 13.40 28.06
CA LEU A 148 -10.94 13.51 26.70
C LEU A 148 -10.62 12.21 25.96
N ALA A 149 -11.66 11.48 25.55
CA ALA A 149 -11.57 10.33 24.67
C ALA A 149 -12.06 10.71 23.27
N TRP A 150 -11.45 10.15 22.24
CA TRP A 150 -11.82 10.45 20.85
C TRP A 150 -11.69 9.22 19.96
N GLN A 151 -12.45 9.22 18.86
CA GLN A 151 -12.32 8.28 17.76
C GLN A 151 -12.58 8.99 16.45
N VAL A 152 -11.84 8.59 15.42
CA VAL A 152 -12.00 9.03 14.03
C VAL A 152 -11.89 7.86 13.07
N VAL A 153 -12.33 8.06 11.82
CA VAL A 153 -12.13 7.12 10.72
C VAL A 153 -11.13 7.74 9.74
N SER A 154 -10.01 7.05 9.50
CA SER A 154 -8.99 7.42 8.53
C SER A 154 -9.48 7.20 7.09
N THR A 155 -8.86 7.86 6.11
CA THR A 155 -9.19 7.69 4.67
C THR A 155 -8.96 6.27 4.14
N ASP A 156 -8.12 5.48 4.82
CA ASP A 156 -7.94 4.05 4.57
C ASP A 156 -9.05 3.16 5.16
N GLY A 157 -10.01 3.76 5.87
CA GLY A 157 -11.19 3.10 6.45
C GLY A 157 -10.99 2.52 7.85
N HIS A 158 -9.80 2.64 8.44
CA HIS A 158 -9.56 2.17 9.80
C HIS A 158 -10.01 3.20 10.85
N THR A 159 -10.56 2.71 11.96
CA THR A 159 -10.83 3.53 13.14
C THR A 159 -9.54 3.76 13.92
N VAL A 160 -9.32 5.00 14.35
CA VAL A 160 -8.24 5.39 15.24
C VAL A 160 -8.86 6.06 16.45
N SER A 161 -8.46 5.65 17.64
CA SER A 161 -8.97 6.19 18.90
C SER A 161 -7.87 6.28 19.95
N ASP A 162 -8.03 7.23 20.87
CA ASP A 162 -7.17 7.37 22.04
C ASP A 162 -7.90 8.16 23.13
N SER A 163 -7.27 8.31 24.29
CA SER A 163 -7.74 9.18 25.36
C SER A 163 -6.59 9.82 26.12
N PHE A 164 -6.79 11.04 26.60
CA PHE A 164 -5.79 11.76 27.40
C PHE A 164 -6.43 12.65 28.45
N HIS A 165 -5.61 13.12 29.39
CA HIS A 165 -6.03 14.00 30.47
C HIS A 165 -5.67 15.46 30.20
N PHE A 166 -6.46 16.38 30.74
CA PHE A 166 -6.13 17.80 30.91
C PHE A 166 -6.73 18.31 32.22
N THR A 167 -6.20 19.40 32.76
CA THR A 167 -6.70 20.01 34.00
C THR A 167 -7.44 21.29 33.68
N TRP A 168 -8.66 21.43 34.22
CA TRP A 168 -9.43 22.67 34.17
C TRP A 168 -9.24 23.45 35.48
N GLN A 169 -8.66 24.65 35.38
CA GLN A 169 -8.40 25.53 36.50
C GLN A 169 -8.87 26.96 36.16
N PRO A 170 -10.19 27.21 36.15
CA PRO A 170 -10.75 28.54 35.90
C PRO A 170 -10.28 29.55 36.95
N ALA A 171 -10.32 30.84 36.58
CA ALA A 171 -10.23 31.90 37.57
C ALA A 171 -11.40 31.79 38.59
N PRO A 172 -11.21 32.18 39.86
CA PRO A 172 -12.23 32.03 40.91
C PRO A 172 -13.59 32.69 40.61
N ASP A 173 -13.61 33.66 39.70
CA ASP A 173 -14.76 34.45 39.27
C ASP A 173 -15.29 34.09 37.86
N ALA A 174 -14.74 33.04 37.23
CA ALA A 174 -15.19 32.60 35.91
C ALA A 174 -16.47 31.73 36.00
N GLU A 175 -17.60 32.30 35.57
CA GLU A 175 -18.88 31.63 35.35
C GLU A 175 -18.81 30.74 34.09
N THR A 176 -18.17 29.57 34.19
CA THR A 176 -18.02 28.63 33.06
C THR A 176 -18.52 27.22 33.36
N SER A 177 -19.28 27.04 34.44
CA SER A 177 -19.78 25.72 34.84
C SER A 177 -21.06 25.36 34.08
N THR A 178 -20.95 24.40 33.17
CA THR A 178 -22.08 23.75 32.49
C THR A 178 -22.62 22.61 33.35
N THR A 179 -23.91 22.29 33.22
CA THR A 179 -24.50 21.10 33.84
C THR A 179 -24.06 19.84 33.10
N GLY A 180 -23.39 18.92 33.79
CA GLY A 180 -22.96 17.64 33.23
C GLY A 180 -24.10 16.62 33.07
N SER A 181 -23.84 15.56 32.31
CA SER A 181 -24.76 14.44 32.04
C SER A 181 -24.25 13.15 32.68
N SER A 182 -25.15 12.30 33.20
CA SER A 182 -24.80 10.96 33.71
C SER A 182 -24.65 9.90 32.60
N THR A 183 -25.07 10.22 31.38
CA THR A 183 -24.97 9.35 30.21
C THR A 183 -24.08 9.98 29.15
N VAL A 184 -23.33 9.16 28.40
CA VAL A 184 -22.51 9.62 27.28
C VAL A 184 -23.39 10.39 26.28
N PRO A 185 -23.06 11.65 25.96
CA PRO A 185 -23.81 12.44 25.00
C PRO A 185 -23.83 11.74 23.63
N ASN A 186 -25.00 11.72 23.00
CA ASN A 186 -25.16 11.31 21.62
C ASN A 186 -25.76 12.48 20.86
N CYS A 187 -25.09 12.94 19.79
CA CYS A 187 -25.54 14.10 19.04
C CYS A 187 -27.02 13.95 18.65
N HIS A 188 -27.90 14.70 19.35
CA HIS A 188 -29.36 14.64 19.25
C HIS A 188 -30.00 13.24 19.37
N GLY A 189 -29.46 12.32 20.17
CA GLY A 189 -30.04 10.97 20.33
C GLY A 189 -29.56 9.93 19.33
N THR A 190 -28.60 10.27 18.47
CA THR A 190 -28.05 9.34 17.46
C THR A 190 -26.97 8.47 18.11
N ALA A 191 -27.34 7.33 18.67
CA ALA A 191 -26.38 6.39 19.23
C ALA A 191 -25.54 5.75 18.11
N VAL A 192 -24.25 6.12 18.01
CA VAL A 192 -23.26 5.36 17.23
C VAL A 192 -22.69 4.30 18.17
N GLY A 193 -23.04 3.04 17.93
CA GLY A 193 -22.49 1.93 18.70
C GLY A 193 -20.99 1.80 18.46
N ILE A 194 -20.22 1.66 19.53
CA ILE A 194 -18.79 1.36 19.51
C ILE A 194 -18.62 -0.10 19.07
N PRO A 195 -18.02 -0.41 17.90
CA PRO A 195 -17.52 -1.74 17.65
C PRO A 195 -16.22 -1.95 18.45
N ASP A 196 -16.17 -3.05 19.17
CA ASP A 196 -14.99 -3.53 19.91
C ASP A 196 -13.80 -3.66 18.93
N SER A 197 -12.84 -2.73 19.05
CA SER A 197 -11.65 -2.68 18.19
C SER A 197 -10.61 -3.66 18.72
N THR A 198 -10.75 -4.93 18.37
CA THR A 198 -9.61 -5.84 18.34
C THR A 198 -8.94 -5.69 16.98
N ALA A 199 -8.04 -4.72 16.85
CA ALA A 199 -7.17 -4.60 15.68
C ALA A 199 -6.21 -5.81 15.66
N PRO A 200 -6.11 -6.57 14.55
CA PRO A 200 -5.07 -7.58 14.42
C PRO A 200 -3.69 -6.90 14.44
N PRO A 201 -2.66 -7.54 15.04
CA PRO A 201 -1.31 -6.98 15.04
C PRO A 201 -0.83 -6.83 13.59
N ALA A 202 -0.27 -5.67 13.26
CA ALA A 202 0.34 -5.43 11.95
C ALA A 202 1.45 -6.48 11.71
N ASP A 203 1.14 -7.43 10.85
CA ASP A 203 2.02 -8.47 10.37
C ASP A 203 2.99 -7.85 9.37
N ASN A 204 4.04 -7.24 9.91
CA ASN A 204 5.26 -6.90 9.19
C ASN A 204 5.96 -8.20 8.80
N SER A 205 5.39 -8.89 7.80
CA SER A 205 5.89 -10.15 7.33
C SER A 205 7.29 -9.93 6.78
N SER A 206 8.31 -10.41 7.50
CA SER A 206 9.69 -10.48 7.04
C SER A 206 9.84 -11.20 5.68
N ALA A 207 8.80 -11.88 5.22
CA ALA A 207 8.65 -12.41 3.86
C ALA A 207 8.68 -11.32 2.78
N ASP A 208 8.09 -10.14 3.02
CA ASP A 208 8.05 -9.06 2.02
C ASP A 208 9.44 -8.45 1.81
N ILE A 209 10.20 -8.27 2.89
CA ILE A 209 11.60 -7.81 2.84
C ILE A 209 12.50 -8.83 2.14
N LEU A 210 12.29 -10.13 2.39
CA LEU A 210 13.09 -11.19 1.77
C LEU A 210 12.80 -11.36 0.27
N TRP A 211 11.53 -11.23 -0.15
CA TRP A 211 11.14 -11.25 -1.56
C TRP A 211 11.70 -10.04 -2.31
N ILE A 212 11.53 -8.83 -1.77
CA ILE A 212 12.05 -7.60 -2.38
C ILE A 212 13.58 -7.65 -2.48
N GLY A 213 14.27 -8.06 -1.40
CA GLY A 213 15.72 -8.24 -1.40
C GLY A 213 16.20 -9.28 -2.42
N GLY A 214 15.51 -10.42 -2.53
CA GLY A 214 15.80 -11.46 -3.51
C GLY A 214 15.61 -10.99 -4.96
N ALA A 215 14.55 -10.24 -5.24
CA ALA A 215 14.28 -9.69 -6.56
C ALA A 215 15.36 -8.68 -7.00
N VAL A 216 15.81 -7.80 -6.10
CA VAL A 216 16.89 -6.84 -6.37
C VAL A 216 18.21 -7.55 -6.69
N VAL A 217 18.57 -8.57 -5.92
CA VAL A 217 19.79 -9.37 -6.16
C VAL A 217 19.71 -10.10 -7.50
N ALA A 218 18.56 -10.69 -7.85
CA ALA A 218 18.38 -11.38 -9.11
C ALA A 218 18.54 -10.44 -10.32
N VAL A 219 17.99 -9.22 -10.24
CA VAL A 219 18.13 -8.20 -11.28
C VAL A 219 19.60 -7.75 -11.41
N ALA A 220 20.29 -7.51 -10.30
CA ALA A 220 21.70 -7.15 -10.30
C ALA A 220 22.58 -8.23 -10.95
N LEU A 221 22.33 -9.51 -10.64
CA LEU A 221 23.04 -10.64 -11.26
C LEU A 221 22.77 -10.75 -12.76
N ALA A 222 21.52 -10.53 -13.19
CA ALA A 222 21.17 -10.52 -14.61
C ALA A 222 21.89 -9.40 -15.37
N ILE A 223 22.00 -8.21 -14.78
CA ILE A 223 22.76 -7.08 -15.36
C ILE A 223 24.24 -7.46 -15.50
N VAL A 224 24.86 -7.99 -14.44
CA VAL A 224 26.27 -8.39 -14.45
C VAL A 224 26.54 -9.48 -15.49
N ALA A 225 25.70 -10.52 -15.55
CA ALA A 225 25.83 -11.60 -16.54
C ALA A 225 25.72 -11.06 -17.97
N THR A 226 24.77 -10.17 -18.22
CA THR A 226 24.58 -9.54 -19.53
C THR A 226 25.81 -8.71 -19.93
N LEU A 227 26.35 -7.90 -19.01
CA LEU A 227 27.58 -7.13 -19.23
C LEU A 227 28.81 -8.02 -19.47
N MET A 228 28.92 -9.15 -18.77
CA MET A 228 29.99 -10.12 -18.99
C MET A 228 29.90 -10.81 -20.36
N LEU A 229 28.69 -11.14 -20.83
CA LEU A 229 28.45 -11.72 -22.15
C LEU A 229 28.72 -10.73 -23.29
N LEU A 230 28.56 -9.44 -23.03
CA LEU A 230 28.84 -8.36 -24.00
C LEU A 230 30.32 -7.95 -24.06
N ARG A 231 31.15 -8.38 -23.09
CA ARG A 231 32.59 -8.06 -23.06
C ARG A 231 33.28 -8.60 -24.33
N PRO A 232 33.98 -7.74 -25.10
CA PRO A 232 34.73 -8.20 -26.25
C PRO A 232 35.84 -9.15 -25.81
N ARG A 233 35.94 -10.33 -26.44
CA ARG A 233 37.07 -11.23 -26.23
C ARG A 233 38.35 -10.53 -26.70
N LYS A 234 39.36 -10.43 -25.83
CA LYS A 234 40.71 -9.99 -26.24
C LYS A 234 41.23 -10.99 -27.27
N ALA A 235 41.62 -10.50 -28.45
CA ALA A 235 42.30 -11.33 -29.43
C ALA A 235 43.66 -11.78 -28.84
N PRO A 236 44.07 -13.04 -29.06
CA PRO A 236 45.39 -13.50 -28.62
C PRO A 236 46.48 -12.64 -29.27
N PRO A 237 47.60 -12.37 -28.57
CA PRO A 237 48.71 -11.63 -29.15
C PRO A 237 49.23 -12.37 -30.38
N ALA A 238 49.44 -11.64 -31.47
CA ALA A 238 50.04 -12.18 -32.68
C ALA A 238 51.46 -12.65 -32.35
N ALA A 239 51.76 -13.91 -32.69
CA ALA A 239 53.08 -14.51 -32.58
C ALA A 239 53.99 -14.05 -33.74
#